data_AF-A0A0V0GQA9-F1
#
_entry.id   AF-A0A0V0GQA9-F1
#
_cell.length_a   1.000
_cell.length_b   1.000
_cell.length_c   1.000
_cell.angle_alpha   90.00
_cell.angle_beta   90.00
_cell.angle_gamma   90.00
#
_symmetry.space_group_name_H-M   'P 1'
#
loop_
_entity.id
_entity.type
_entity.pdbx_description
1 polymer ?
#
loop_
_entity_poly.entity_id
_entity_poly.type
_entity_poly.pdbx_seq_one_letter_code
_entity_poly.pdbx_strand_id
1 'polypeptide(L)'
;MSSSSSSSVYRRLHGIFTGKHKVSVKLKTEQPQTTSTKPTSKLPEKHKLQTIVDNFKKSSESPEFRNRCTNYTTAIRRLEFNSSAIEDIFEHQKQYPEISNEFFVCRLILLYGTAKMHEHARKLFDEMPNLKCQRTVFSFNALLEAYSRAEKYDIIRDL
;
A
#
# COMPACT_ATOMS: atom_id res chain seq x y z
N MET A 1 -30.99 27.01 21.51
CA MET A 1 -29.68 27.58 21.12
C MET A 1 -28.60 26.87 21.93
N SER A 2 -27.75 26.17 21.19
CA SER A 2 -26.44 25.58 21.51
C SER A 2 -25.50 26.62 22.14
N SER A 3 -24.39 26.31 22.81
CA SER A 3 -23.39 25.24 22.65
C SER A 3 -22.55 25.17 23.93
N SER A 4 -22.39 24.00 24.56
CA SER A 4 -21.34 23.00 24.32
C SER A 4 -19.94 23.44 24.72
N SER A 5 -19.55 23.01 25.93
CA SER A 5 -18.18 22.93 26.43
C SER A 5 -17.33 22.02 25.55
N SER A 6 -16.21 22.52 25.05
CA SER A 6 -15.24 21.74 24.26
C SER A 6 -13.95 21.52 25.03
N SER A 7 -13.52 20.26 25.00
CA SER A 7 -12.47 19.62 25.79
C SER A 7 -11.04 20.10 25.48
N SER A 8 -10.16 19.92 26.46
CA SER A 8 -8.80 20.49 26.55
C SER A 8 -7.73 19.84 25.64
N VAL A 9 -8.10 19.25 24.51
CA VAL A 9 -7.15 18.53 23.63
C VAL A 9 -6.53 19.47 22.59
N TYR A 10 -7.19 20.59 22.25
CA TYR A 10 -6.76 21.47 21.16
C TYR A 10 -5.61 22.44 21.46
N ARG A 11 -5.12 22.54 22.71
CA ARG A 11 -4.01 23.47 23.04
C ARG A 11 -2.62 22.94 22.74
N ARG A 12 -2.46 21.67 22.36
CA ARG A 12 -1.12 21.03 22.23
C ARG A 12 -0.52 21.01 20.82
N LEU A 13 -1.16 21.59 19.80
CA LEU A 13 -0.63 21.60 18.43
C LEU A 13 -0.12 22.97 17.94
N HIS A 14 -0.33 24.05 18.72
CA HIS A 14 -0.01 25.41 18.25
C HIS A 14 1.48 25.79 18.39
N GLY A 15 2.32 24.95 19.01
CA GLY A 15 3.74 25.23 19.25
C GLY A 15 4.70 24.75 18.16
N ILE A 16 4.23 23.97 17.19
CA ILE A 16 5.10 23.35 16.17
C ILE A 16 5.38 24.31 15.00
N PHE A 17 4.47 25.26 14.74
CA PHE A 17 4.52 26.12 13.55
C PHE A 17 5.07 27.54 13.77
N THR A 18 5.47 27.92 14.99
CA THR A 18 5.94 29.30 15.29
C THR A 18 7.44 29.42 15.57
N GLY A 19 8.23 28.39 15.28
CA GLY A 19 9.69 28.42 15.43
C GLY A 19 10.38 29.11 14.25
N LYS A 20 10.86 30.34 14.42
CA LYS A 20 11.78 30.99 13.47
C LYS A 20 13.17 30.35 13.54
N HIS A 21 13.43 29.30 12.76
CA HIS A 21 14.79 28.82 12.50
C HIS A 21 15.32 29.40 11.19
N LYS A 22 16.30 30.30 11.29
CA LYS A 22 17.15 30.72 10.16
C LYS A 22 18.16 29.60 9.88
N VAL A 23 18.04 28.94 8.74
CA VAL A 23 19.09 28.07 8.20
C VAL A 23 19.67 28.76 6.96
N SER A 24 20.92 29.20 7.06
CA SER A 24 21.70 29.69 5.92
C SER A 24 22.35 28.51 5.21
N VAL A 25 21.93 28.22 3.97
CA VAL A 25 22.62 27.29 3.08
C VAL A 25 23.40 28.10 2.05
N LYS A 26 24.74 28.01 2.10
CA LYS A 26 25.62 28.51 1.04
C LYS A 26 25.70 27.44 -0.04
N LEU A 27 25.20 27.73 -1.25
CA LEU A 27 25.51 26.94 -2.44
C LEU A 27 26.95 27.22 -2.87
N LYS A 28 27.74 26.17 -3.08
CA LYS A 28 28.96 26.23 -3.87
C LYS A 28 28.93 25.11 -4.91
N THR A 29 28.84 25.54 -6.16
CA THR A 29 28.94 24.75 -7.39
C THR A 29 30.36 24.22 -7.54
N GLU A 30 30.52 22.92 -7.83
CA GLU A 30 31.65 22.37 -8.59
C GLU A 30 31.40 20.90 -8.99
N GLN A 31 31.68 20.58 -10.26
CA GLN A 31 31.91 19.26 -10.84
C GLN A 31 33.11 19.43 -11.81
N PRO A 32 33.79 18.39 -12.31
CA PRO A 32 33.87 16.97 -11.87
C PRO A 32 35.32 16.42 -11.86
N GLN A 33 35.59 15.28 -11.20
CA GLN A 33 36.51 14.25 -11.75
C GLN A 33 36.44 12.87 -11.09
N THR A 34 36.56 11.89 -11.99
CA THR A 34 36.59 10.43 -11.96
C THR A 34 37.39 9.73 -10.85
N THR A 35 36.81 8.67 -10.26
CA THR A 35 37.53 7.40 -10.00
C THR A 35 36.59 6.19 -10.16
N SER A 36 37.15 5.17 -10.81
CA SER A 36 36.56 3.89 -11.22
C SER A 36 36.17 2.99 -10.04
N THR A 37 35.02 2.28 -10.14
CA THR A 37 34.82 0.99 -9.45
C THR A 37 33.71 0.15 -10.12
N LYS A 38 34.16 -0.97 -10.73
CA LYS A 38 33.50 -2.25 -11.06
C LYS A 38 32.11 -2.30 -11.73
N PRO A 39 31.93 -3.10 -12.80
CA PRO A 39 30.63 -3.36 -13.38
C PRO A 39 29.85 -4.36 -12.50
N THR A 40 28.91 -3.87 -11.69
CA THR A 40 27.79 -4.69 -11.27
C THR A 40 26.97 -5.01 -12.51
N SER A 41 26.91 -6.28 -12.89
CA SER A 41 26.09 -6.77 -13.99
C SER A 41 24.65 -6.32 -13.77
N LYS A 42 24.17 -5.39 -14.59
CA LYS A 42 22.78 -4.92 -14.56
C LYS A 42 21.91 -6.04 -15.11
N LEU A 43 21.34 -6.85 -14.22
CA LEU A 43 20.28 -7.80 -14.56
C LEU A 43 19.12 -7.01 -15.22
N PRO A 44 18.52 -7.51 -16.31
CA PRO A 44 17.42 -6.83 -16.98
C PRO A 44 16.30 -6.49 -15.97
N GLU A 45 15.76 -5.27 -16.04
CA GLU A 45 14.76 -4.77 -15.09
C GLU A 45 13.59 -5.74 -14.89
N LYS A 46 13.11 -6.34 -15.99
CA LYS A 46 12.09 -7.38 -15.98
C LYS A 46 12.45 -8.57 -15.07
N HIS A 47 13.69 -9.05 -15.15
CA HIS A 47 14.15 -10.14 -14.31
C HIS A 47 14.26 -9.70 -12.85
N LYS A 48 14.70 -8.46 -12.58
CA LYS A 48 14.71 -7.93 -11.21
C LYS A 48 13.31 -7.90 -10.58
N LEU A 49 12.30 -7.45 -11.32
CA LEU A 49 10.91 -7.43 -10.85
C LEU A 49 10.39 -8.85 -10.62
N GLN A 50 10.67 -9.79 -11.53
CA GLN A 50 10.30 -11.19 -11.35
C GLN A 50 10.93 -11.81 -10.09
N THR A 51 12.21 -11.54 -9.83
CA THR A 51 12.88 -12.00 -8.61
C THR A 51 12.18 -11.48 -7.34
N ILE A 52 11.56 -10.30 -7.37
CA ILE A 52 10.79 -9.78 -6.23
C ILE A 52 9.51 -10.59 -6.03
N VAL A 53 8.79 -10.86 -7.12
CA VAL A 53 7.56 -11.68 -7.11
C VAL A 53 7.86 -13.08 -6.58
N ASP A 54 8.88 -13.75 -7.12
CA ASP A 54 9.23 -15.13 -6.75
C ASP A 54 9.63 -15.21 -5.26
N ASN A 55 10.44 -14.27 -4.78
CA ASN A 55 10.83 -14.21 -3.38
C ASN A 55 9.64 -13.91 -2.45
N PHE A 56 8.70 -13.06 -2.90
CA PHE A 56 7.49 -12.76 -2.14
C PHE A 56 6.60 -14.00 -2.01
N LYS A 57 6.37 -14.71 -3.12
CA LYS A 57 5.60 -15.96 -3.15
C LYS A 57 6.25 -17.02 -2.27
N LYS A 58 7.58 -17.20 -2.38
CA LYS A 58 8.33 -18.13 -1.52
C LYS A 58 8.20 -17.78 -0.04
N SER A 59 8.34 -16.50 0.31
CA SER A 59 8.18 -16.04 1.70
C SER A 59 6.74 -16.20 2.21
N SER A 60 5.75 -16.14 1.31
CA SER A 60 4.33 -16.31 1.64
C SER A 60 3.98 -17.73 2.09
N GLU A 61 4.88 -18.70 1.97
CA GLU A 61 4.70 -20.04 2.58
C GLU A 61 4.57 -19.93 4.12
N SER A 62 5.21 -18.94 4.75
CA SER A 62 5.10 -18.66 6.19
C SER A 62 3.82 -17.88 6.53
N PRO A 63 2.98 -18.37 7.46
CA PRO A 63 1.83 -17.61 7.98
C PRO A 63 2.22 -16.27 8.62
N GLU A 64 3.36 -16.22 9.31
CA GLU A 64 3.87 -14.99 9.93
C GLU A 64 4.19 -13.93 8.87
N PHE A 65 4.71 -14.35 7.72
CA PHE A 65 4.95 -13.45 6.60
C PHE A 65 3.62 -12.93 6.03
N ARG A 66 2.65 -13.82 5.79
CA ARG A 66 1.31 -13.46 5.28
C ARG A 66 0.57 -12.52 6.24
N ASN A 67 0.72 -12.67 7.54
CA ASN A 67 0.00 -11.85 8.52
C ASN A 67 0.62 -10.46 8.73
N ARG A 68 1.84 -10.20 8.25
CA ARG A 68 2.49 -8.88 8.36
C ARG A 68 2.16 -7.97 7.17
N CYS A 69 1.29 -7.00 7.39
CA CYS A 69 0.88 -6.00 6.39
C CYS A 69 2.08 -5.24 5.76
N THR A 70 3.12 -4.98 6.55
CA THR A 70 4.34 -4.26 6.10
C THR A 70 5.06 -4.96 4.94
N ASN A 71 4.95 -6.29 4.84
CA ASN A 71 5.55 -7.06 3.76
C ASN A 71 4.89 -6.71 2.42
N TYR A 72 3.56 -6.63 2.41
CA TYR A 72 2.78 -6.25 1.23
C TYR A 72 3.06 -4.80 0.84
N THR A 73 3.04 -3.86 1.79
CA THR A 73 3.32 -2.45 1.49
C THR A 73 4.73 -2.26 0.91
N THR A 74 5.70 -3.05 1.40
CA THR A 74 7.07 -3.04 0.86
C THR A 74 7.11 -3.61 -0.55
N ALA A 75 6.38 -4.69 -0.82
CA ALA A 75 6.27 -5.27 -2.16
C ALA A 75 5.63 -4.30 -3.16
N ILE A 76 4.50 -3.68 -2.80
CA ILE A 76 3.82 -2.66 -3.63
C ILE A 76 4.79 -1.53 -3.99
N ARG A 77 5.50 -0.95 -3.01
CA ARG A 77 6.48 0.12 -3.28
C ARG A 77 7.58 -0.31 -4.25
N ARG A 78 8.04 -1.56 -4.15
CA ARG A 78 9.09 -2.10 -5.03
C ARG A 78 8.58 -2.46 -6.44
N LEU A 79 7.26 -2.57 -6.61
CA LEU A 79 6.58 -2.97 -7.83
C LEU A 79 5.64 -1.86 -8.35
N GLU A 80 5.82 -0.61 -7.93
CA GLU A 80 4.81 0.46 -8.09
C GLU A 80 4.41 0.74 -9.55
N PHE A 81 5.32 0.49 -10.51
CA PHE A 81 5.09 0.65 -11.95
C PHE A 81 4.71 -0.65 -12.65
N ASN A 82 4.44 -1.73 -11.91
CA ASN A 82 4.13 -3.05 -12.46
C ASN A 82 2.88 -3.63 -11.77
N SER A 83 1.72 -3.18 -12.22
CA SER A 83 0.42 -3.63 -11.72
C SER A 83 0.18 -5.13 -11.91
N SER A 84 0.68 -5.73 -13.00
CA SER A 84 0.53 -7.17 -13.21
C SER A 84 1.35 -8.00 -12.21
N ALA A 85 2.53 -7.54 -11.81
CA ALA A 85 3.31 -8.16 -10.75
C ALA A 85 2.65 -8.02 -9.37
N ILE A 86 2.00 -6.88 -9.09
CA ILE A 86 1.22 -6.68 -7.87
C ILE A 86 0.00 -7.61 -7.84
N GLU A 87 -0.72 -7.72 -8.97
CA GLU A 87 -1.84 -8.64 -9.09
C GLU A 87 -1.38 -10.09 -8.84
N ASP A 88 -0.27 -10.50 -9.46
CA ASP A 88 0.25 -11.85 -9.34
C ASP A 88 0.59 -12.25 -7.89
N ILE A 89 1.18 -11.33 -7.10
CA ILE A 89 1.45 -11.62 -5.69
C ILE A 89 0.18 -11.71 -4.84
N PHE A 90 -0.89 -10.96 -5.17
CA PHE A 90 -2.15 -10.94 -4.42
C PHE A 90 -3.05 -12.11 -4.80
N GLU A 91 -3.15 -12.44 -6.08
CA GLU A 91 -3.82 -13.65 -6.57
C GLU A 91 -3.19 -14.90 -5.96
N HIS A 92 -1.86 -14.95 -5.85
CA HIS A 92 -1.15 -16.03 -5.16
C HIS A 92 -1.54 -16.15 -3.67
N GLN A 93 -2.06 -15.11 -3.02
CA GLN A 93 -2.50 -15.22 -1.63
C GLN A 93 -3.80 -16.01 -1.47
N LYS A 94 -4.61 -16.12 -2.54
CA LYS A 94 -5.93 -16.77 -2.48
C LYS A 94 -5.85 -18.28 -2.26
N GLN A 95 -4.68 -18.89 -2.45
CA GLN A 95 -4.47 -20.31 -2.18
C GLN A 95 -4.34 -20.64 -0.68
N TYR A 96 -4.11 -19.63 0.18
CA TYR A 96 -3.88 -19.84 1.60
C TYR A 96 -5.18 -19.74 2.41
N PRO A 97 -5.30 -20.46 3.54
CA PRO A 97 -6.54 -20.55 4.32
C PRO A 97 -7.03 -19.20 4.87
N GLU A 98 -6.15 -18.21 5.02
CA GLU A 98 -6.54 -16.87 5.48
C GLU A 98 -7.49 -16.16 4.50
N ILE A 99 -7.63 -16.63 3.25
CA ILE A 99 -8.55 -16.02 2.28
C ILE A 99 -10.03 -16.11 2.70
N SER A 100 -10.40 -17.07 3.55
CA SER A 100 -11.77 -17.14 4.11
C SER A 100 -11.98 -16.21 5.31
N ASN A 101 -10.95 -15.49 5.75
CA ASN A 101 -11.03 -14.53 6.85
C ASN A 101 -11.29 -13.11 6.31
N GLU A 102 -12.38 -12.48 6.78
CA GLU A 102 -12.79 -11.16 6.31
C GLU A 102 -11.71 -10.08 6.55
N PHE A 103 -11.03 -10.08 7.70
CA PHE A 103 -9.95 -9.11 7.97
C PHE A 103 -8.78 -9.25 6.99
N PHE A 104 -8.41 -10.48 6.65
CA PHE A 104 -7.34 -10.73 5.70
C PHE A 104 -7.71 -10.22 4.30
N VAL A 105 -8.93 -10.52 3.83
CA VAL A 105 -9.41 -10.05 2.52
C VAL A 105 -9.58 -8.53 2.48
N CYS A 106 -10.15 -7.93 3.52
CA CYS A 106 -10.27 -6.47 3.65
C CYS A 106 -8.91 -5.79 3.56
N ARG A 107 -7.88 -6.37 4.19
CA ARG A 107 -6.51 -5.86 4.07
C ARG A 107 -6.00 -5.91 2.62
N LEU A 108 -6.27 -6.99 1.88
CA LEU A 108 -5.91 -7.06 0.45
C LEU A 108 -6.67 -6.03 -0.39
N ILE A 109 -7.97 -5.82 -0.14
CA ILE A 109 -8.79 -4.76 -0.77
C ILE A 109 -8.16 -3.38 -0.53
N LEU A 110 -7.80 -3.07 0.72
CA LEU A 110 -7.14 -1.82 1.07
C LEU A 110 -5.76 -1.65 0.41
N LEU A 111 -5.01 -2.74 0.25
CA LEU A 111 -3.71 -2.77 -0.41
C LEU A 111 -3.82 -2.54 -1.93
N TYR A 112 -4.85 -3.08 -2.59
CA TYR A 112 -5.16 -2.73 -3.98
C TYR A 112 -5.44 -1.23 -4.13
N GLY A 113 -6.18 -0.63 -3.20
CA GLY A 113 -6.40 0.81 -3.16
C GLY A 113 -5.09 1.60 -3.05
N THR A 114 -4.18 1.18 -2.16
CA THR A 114 -2.83 1.77 -2.04
C THR A 114 -2.01 1.64 -3.31
N ALA A 115 -2.15 0.55 -4.07
CA ALA A 115 -1.52 0.34 -5.37
C ALA A 115 -2.22 1.08 -6.53
N LYS A 116 -3.23 1.92 -6.25
CA LYS A 116 -4.08 2.60 -7.25
C LYS A 116 -4.90 1.65 -8.15
N MET A 117 -5.13 0.42 -7.70
CA MET A 117 -5.82 -0.66 -8.41
C MET A 117 -7.26 -0.88 -7.91
N HIS A 118 -8.06 0.19 -7.86
CA HIS A 118 -9.47 0.17 -7.38
C HIS A 118 -10.37 -0.88 -8.06
N GLU A 119 -10.25 -1.11 -9.37
CA GLU A 119 -11.02 -2.14 -10.07
C GLU A 119 -10.73 -3.55 -9.54
N HIS A 120 -9.47 -3.82 -9.18
CA HIS A 120 -9.07 -5.10 -8.60
C HIS A 120 -9.55 -5.23 -7.15
N ALA A 121 -9.61 -4.11 -6.41
CA ALA A 121 -10.24 -4.07 -5.09
C ALA A 121 -11.74 -4.44 -5.17
N ARG A 122 -12.46 -3.90 -6.17
CA ARG A 122 -13.87 -4.24 -6.45
C ARG A 122 -14.04 -5.69 -6.84
N LYS A 123 -13.22 -6.19 -7.78
CA LYS A 123 -13.19 -7.59 -8.19
C LYS A 123 -13.02 -8.52 -6.99
N LEU A 124 -12.04 -8.27 -6.13
CA LEU A 124 -11.80 -9.09 -4.93
C LEU A 124 -12.99 -9.04 -3.96
N PHE A 125 -13.59 -7.85 -3.75
CA PHE A 125 -14.80 -7.73 -2.94
C PHE A 125 -15.93 -8.60 -3.52
N ASP A 126 -16.19 -8.53 -4.81
CA ASP A 126 -17.25 -9.31 -5.47
C ASP A 126 -16.99 -10.82 -5.44
N GLU A 127 -15.71 -11.25 -5.43
CA GLU A 127 -15.30 -12.65 -5.32
C GLU A 127 -15.40 -13.24 -3.90
N MET A 128 -15.49 -12.42 -2.85
CA MET A 128 -15.49 -12.88 -1.45
C MET A 128 -16.40 -14.08 -1.16
N PRO A 129 -17.69 -14.11 -1.60
CA PRO A 129 -18.56 -15.25 -1.35
C PRO A 129 -18.04 -16.56 -1.96
N ASN A 130 -17.40 -16.50 -3.13
CA ASN A 130 -16.80 -17.65 -3.80
C ASN A 130 -15.55 -18.15 -3.06
N LEU A 131 -14.89 -17.26 -2.31
CA LEU A 131 -13.73 -17.55 -1.45
C LEU A 131 -14.15 -18.04 -0.05
N LYS A 132 -15.43 -18.39 0.15
CA LYS A 132 -16.01 -18.75 1.47
C LYS A 132 -15.85 -17.64 2.52
N CYS A 133 -15.75 -16.40 2.08
CA CYS A 133 -15.64 -15.22 2.92
C CYS A 133 -16.94 -14.41 2.81
N GLN A 134 -17.66 -14.25 3.93
CA GLN A 134 -18.90 -13.47 3.89
C GLN A 134 -18.58 -11.98 3.74
N ARG A 135 -19.33 -11.30 2.87
CA ARG A 135 -19.30 -9.85 2.78
C ARG A 135 -20.15 -9.25 3.88
N THR A 136 -19.59 -8.27 4.59
CA THR A 136 -20.32 -7.46 5.55
C THR A 136 -20.14 -5.96 5.26
N VAL A 137 -20.81 -5.12 6.05
CA VAL A 137 -20.58 -3.66 6.06
C VAL A 137 -19.10 -3.34 6.30
N PHE A 138 -18.37 -4.17 7.06
CA PHE A 138 -16.94 -3.99 7.29
C PHE A 138 -16.15 -4.10 5.97
N SER A 139 -16.35 -5.18 5.21
CA SER A 139 -15.72 -5.33 3.89
C SER A 139 -16.15 -4.28 2.86
N PHE A 140 -17.38 -3.80 2.93
CA PHE A 140 -17.84 -2.71 2.07
C PHE A 140 -17.15 -1.39 2.43
N ASN A 141 -16.98 -1.07 3.71
CA ASN A 141 -16.23 0.10 4.14
C ASN A 141 -14.76 0.03 3.71
N ALA A 142 -14.15 -1.15 3.74
CA ALA A 142 -12.79 -1.36 3.22
C ALA A 142 -12.71 -1.07 1.71
N LEU A 143 -13.75 -1.42 0.94
CA LEU A 143 -13.84 -1.09 -0.49
C LEU A 143 -13.94 0.42 -0.73
N LEU A 144 -14.81 1.13 0.01
CA LEU A 144 -14.92 2.59 -0.08
C LEU A 144 -13.59 3.28 0.25
N GLU A 145 -12.91 2.82 1.31
CA GLU A 145 -11.59 3.34 1.67
C GLU A 145 -10.54 3.04 0.59
N ALA A 146 -10.58 1.85 -0.03
CA ALA A 146 -9.68 1.51 -1.14
C ALA A 146 -9.86 2.45 -2.34
N TYR A 147 -11.10 2.82 -2.68
CA TYR A 147 -11.38 3.82 -3.72
C TYR A 147 -10.86 5.21 -3.33
N SER A 148 -11.02 5.61 -2.06
CA SER A 148 -10.45 6.87 -1.56
C SER A 148 -8.92 6.87 -1.68
N ARG A 149 -8.24 5.78 -1.31
CA ARG A 149 -6.78 5.62 -1.44
C ARG A 149 -6.32 5.63 -2.90
N ALA A 150 -7.16 5.13 -3.80
CA ALA A 150 -6.92 5.18 -5.24
C ALA A 150 -7.24 6.55 -5.86
N GLU A 151 -7.71 7.52 -5.07
CA GLU A 151 -8.16 8.86 -5.52
C GLU A 151 -9.30 8.79 -6.55
N LYS A 152 -10.20 7.81 -6.39
CA LYS A 152 -11.35 7.57 -7.29
C LYS A 152 -12.65 8.09 -6.70
N TYR A 153 -12.65 9.35 -6.29
CA TYR A 153 -13.75 9.98 -5.55
C TYR A 153 -15.06 10.07 -6.35
N ASP A 154 -14.97 10.27 -7.66
CA ASP A 154 -16.16 10.40 -8.51
C ASP A 154 -16.98 9.10 -8.54
N ILE A 155 -16.29 7.96 -8.49
CA ILE A 155 -16.90 6.61 -8.58
C ILE A 155 -17.47 6.17 -7.22
N ILE A 156 -17.00 6.72 -6.10
CA ILE A 156 -17.47 6.35 -4.76
C ILE A 156 -18.98 6.60 -4.58
N ARG A 157 -19.55 7.56 -5.30
CA ARG A 157 -20.99 7.87 -5.24
C ARG A 157 -21.86 6.79 -5.88
N ASP A 158 -21.29 6.00 -6.78
CA ASP A 158 -21.99 5.01 -7.60
C ASP A 158 -21.77 3.57 -7.11
N LEU A 159 -21.16 3.40 -5.94
CA LEU A 159 -20.65 2.13 -5.41
C LEU A 159 -21.67 1.33 -4.60
#